data_AF-A0A9D2T3M0-F1
#
_entry.id   AF-A0A9D2T3M0-F1
#
_cell.length_a   1.000
_cell.length_b   1.000
_cell.length_c   1.000
_cell.angle_alpha   90.00
_cell.angle_beta   90.00
_cell.angle_gamma   90.00
#
_symmetry.space_group_name_H-M   'P 1'
#
loop_
_entity.id
_entity.type
_entity.pdbx_description
1 polymer ?
#
loop_
_entity_poly.entity_id
_entity_poly.type
_entity_poly.pdbx_seq_one_letter_code
_entity_poly.pdbx_strand_id
1 'polypeptide(L)' 'SKFGENGEILTNGGRVLGVTALGKTLQEARKNAYEAVDWVEFDNKYYRHDIGKAIDEA' A
#
# COMPACT_ATOMS: atom_id res chain seq x y z
N SER A 1 12.62 -3.56 -11.89
CA SER A 1 11.35 -2.94 -12.28
C SER A 1 11.12 -3.19 -13.75
N LYS A 2 9.88 -3.47 -14.18
CA LYS A 2 9.55 -3.67 -15.59
C LYS A 2 8.98 -2.35 -16.13
N PHE A 3 9.45 -1.92 -17.28
CA PHE A 3 8.95 -0.71 -17.96
C PHE A 3 8.20 -1.11 -19.22
N GLY A 4 7.08 -0.43 -19.49
CA GLY A 4 6.34 -0.55 -20.74
C GLY A 4 7.00 0.23 -21.87
N GLU A 5 6.52 0.05 -23.09
CA GLU A 5 7.07 0.70 -24.30
C GLU A 5 6.95 2.22 -24.25
N ASN A 6 5.97 2.74 -23.50
CA ASN A 6 5.71 4.16 -23.32
C ASN A 6 6.30 4.73 -22.02
N GLY A 7 7.20 4.01 -21.35
CA GLY A 7 7.79 4.42 -20.08
C GLY A 7 6.90 4.15 -18.85
N GLU A 8 5.80 3.42 -19.03
CA GLU A 8 4.90 3.02 -17.94
C GLU A 8 5.62 2.09 -16.95
N ILE A 9 5.29 2.19 -15.66
CA ILE A 9 5.80 1.27 -14.64
C ILE A 9 4.87 0.06 -14.60
N LEU A 10 5.41 -1.12 -14.89
CA LEU A 10 4.67 -2.38 -14.91
C LEU A 10 4.97 -3.22 -13.66
N THR A 11 3.97 -4.01 -13.25
CA THR A 11 4.12 -5.01 -12.19
C THR A 11 5.09 -6.12 -12.61
N ASN A 12 5.84 -6.69 -11.67
CA ASN A 12 6.87 -7.69 -11.96
C ASN A 12 7.01 -8.75 -10.84
N GLY A 13 5.89 -9.36 -10.45
CA GLY A 13 5.86 -10.43 -9.45
C GLY A 13 4.58 -10.38 -8.60
N GLY A 14 4.43 -11.36 -7.70
CA GLY A 14 3.24 -11.48 -6.85
C GLY A 14 3.15 -10.43 -5.73
N ARG A 15 4.28 -9.92 -5.23
CA ARG A 15 4.32 -8.75 -4.32
C ARG A 15 4.84 -7.57 -5.10
N VAL A 16 3.98 -6.59 -5.34
CA VAL A 16 4.27 -5.47 -6.24
C VAL A 16 4.93 -4.31 -5.49
N LEU A 17 4.35 -3.90 -4.36
CA LEU A 17 4.77 -2.73 -3.59
C LEU A 17 4.48 -2.91 -2.10
N GLY A 18 5.27 -2.24 -1.27
CA GLY A 18 5.00 -2.07 0.15
C GLY A 18 4.70 -0.60 0.45
N VAL A 19 3.53 -0.31 1.01
CA VAL A 19 3.16 1.04 1.44
C VAL A 19 3.46 1.18 2.92
N THR A 20 4.23 2.22 3.25
CA THR A 20 4.57 2.59 4.62
C THR A 20 4.25 4.06 4.81
N ALA A 21 3.59 4.41 5.90
CA ALA A 21 3.33 5.78 6.27
C ALA A 21 3.77 6.05 7.72
N LEU A 22 4.09 7.32 7.98
CA LEU A 22 4.40 7.81 9.31
C LEU A 22 3.18 8.51 9.90
N GLY A 23 3.07 8.49 11.21
CA GLY A 23 2.05 9.18 12.00
C GLY A 23 2.56 9.39 13.42
N LYS A 24 1.96 10.32 14.17
CA LYS A 24 2.34 10.60 15.56
C LYS A 24 1.92 9.45 16.49
N THR A 25 0.89 8.72 16.10
CA THR A 25 0.44 7.48 16.75
C THR A 25 0.45 6.33 15.74
N LEU A 26 0.41 5.09 16.25
CA LEU A 26 0.30 3.91 15.41
C LEU A 26 -1.03 3.89 14.63
N GLN A 27 -2.12 4.37 15.22
CA GLN A 27 -3.42 4.49 14.55
C GLN A 27 -3.36 5.48 13.39
N GLU A 28 -2.70 6.62 13.57
CA GLU A 28 -2.49 7.62 12.50
C GLU A 28 -1.59 7.04 11.40
N ALA A 29 -0.48 6.40 11.74
CA ALA A 29 0.40 5.77 10.76
C ALA A 29 -0.32 4.70 9.94
N ARG A 30 -1.17 3.87 10.60
CA ARG A 30 -2.00 2.86 9.93
C ARG A 30 -3.02 3.50 8.98
N LYS A 31 -3.74 4.52 9.43
CA LYS A 31 -4.70 5.25 8.60
C LYS A 31 -4.02 5.83 7.36
N ASN A 32 -2.91 6.55 7.55
CA ASN A 32 -2.14 7.15 6.46
C ASN A 32 -1.63 6.10 5.46
N ALA A 33 -1.24 4.91 5.94
CA ALA A 33 -0.80 3.83 5.06
C ALA A 33 -1.93 3.33 4.17
N TYR A 34 -3.15 3.16 4.71
CA TYR A 34 -4.30 2.77 3.90
C TYR A 34 -4.72 3.85 2.91
N GLU A 35 -4.74 5.12 3.32
CA GLU A 35 -5.02 6.24 2.40
C GLU A 35 -4.00 6.33 1.26
N ALA A 36 -2.71 6.05 1.53
CA ALA A 36 -1.68 6.03 0.50
C ALA A 36 -1.80 4.85 -0.48
N VAL A 37 -2.39 3.71 -0.06
CA VAL A 37 -2.71 2.60 -0.98
C VAL A 37 -3.77 3.01 -2.00
N ASP A 38 -4.69 3.88 -1.62
CA ASP A 38 -5.77 4.35 -2.51
C ASP A 38 -5.25 5.30 -3.61
N TRP A 39 -4.04 5.86 -3.46
CA TRP A 39 -3.42 6.70 -4.48
C TRP A 39 -2.80 5.90 -5.63
N VAL A 40 -2.62 4.58 -5.44
CA VAL A 40 -1.98 3.71 -6.40
C VAL A 40 -3.01 2.76 -6.99
N GLU A 41 -3.27 2.85 -8.30
CA GLU A 41 -4.20 1.98 -9.01
C GLU A 41 -3.51 1.20 -10.12
N PHE A 42 -3.85 -0.09 -10.23
CA PHE A 42 -3.44 -0.99 -11.30
C PHE A 42 -4.32 -2.23 -11.32
N ASP A 43 -4.35 -2.91 -12.46
CA ASP A 43 -5.19 -4.10 -12.64
C ASP A 43 -4.87 -5.20 -11.62
N ASN A 44 -5.94 -5.81 -11.08
CA ASN A 44 -5.86 -6.86 -10.08
C ASN A 44 -5.10 -6.46 -8.79
N LYS A 45 -5.09 -5.18 -8.42
CA LYS A 45 -4.62 -4.73 -7.11
C LYS A 45 -5.42 -5.41 -6.00
N TYR A 46 -4.71 -6.11 -5.11
CA TYR A 46 -5.28 -6.65 -3.88
C TYR A 46 -4.31 -6.41 -2.72
N TYR A 47 -4.86 -6.16 -1.54
CA TYR A 47 -4.11 -5.95 -0.31
C TYR A 47 -4.96 -6.35 0.89
N ARG A 48 -4.31 -6.48 2.05
CA ARG A 48 -4.99 -6.79 3.31
C ARG A 48 -5.54 -5.51 3.93
N HIS A 49 -6.77 -5.55 4.43
CA HIS A 49 -7.43 -4.43 5.13
C HIS A 49 -7.33 -4.51 6.66
N ASP A 50 -6.69 -5.54 7.19
CA ASP A 50 -6.63 -5.88 8.62
C ASP A 50 -5.23 -5.76 9.24
N ILE A 51 -4.24 -5.29 8.48
CA ILE A 51 -2.90 -5.03 8.99
C ILE A 51 -2.97 -3.94 10.07
N GLY A 52 -2.40 -4.22 11.24
CA GLY A 52 -2.34 -3.31 12.38
C GLY A 52 -3.65 -3.13 13.14
N LYS A 53 -4.67 -3.97 12.91
CA LYS A 53 -5.97 -3.82 13.59
C LYS A 53 -5.92 -4.04 15.11
N ALA A 54 -4.99 -4.88 15.60
CA ALA A 54 -4.81 -5.13 17.04
C ALA A 54 -4.40 -3.87 17.84
N ILE A 55 -3.98 -2.80 17.16
CA ILE A 55 -3.56 -1.53 17.79
C ILE A 55 -4.79 -0.65 18.10
N ASP A 56 -5.96 -0.98 17.56
CA ASP A 56 -7.21 -0.28 17.89
C ASP A 56 -7.78 -0.76 19.24
N GLU A 57 -7.30 -1.89 19.77
CA GLU A 57 -7.82 -2.55 20.98
C GLU A 57 -6.92 -2.37 22.22
N ALA A 58 -5.79 -1.66 22.08
CA ALA A 58 -4.80 -1.40 23.13
C ALA A 58 -4.81 0.07 23.58
#